data_AF-A0A1F5DH16-F1
#
_entry.id   AF-A0A1F5DH16-F1
#
_cell.length_a   1.000
_cell.length_b   1.000
_cell.length_c   1.000
_cell.angle_alpha   90.00
_cell.angle_beta   90.00
_cell.angle_gamma   90.00
#
_symmetry.space_group_name_H-M   'P 1'
#
loop_
_entity.id
_entity.type
_entity.pdbx_description
1 polymer ?
#
loop_
_entity_poly.entity_id
_entity_poly.type
_entity_poly.pdbx_seq_one_letter_code
_entity_poly.pdbx_strand_id
1 'polypeptide(L)'
;MYCYLIPGKKPKIFREELLTNNQAEYKAIIAALQELTDVDMTIYSDSLLAVKQLEREYKIRNSELRKLASKVRTLSRDREIIIKWIPREENLAGKVLDKLLKGW
;
A
#
# COMPACT_ATOMS: atom_id res chain seq x y z
N MET A 1 7.38 9.58 1.39
CA MET A 1 7.28 8.72 2.61
C MET A 1 6.07 7.81 2.45
N TYR A 2 6.14 6.57 2.91
CA TYR A 2 5.02 5.64 2.94
C TYR A 2 5.12 4.77 4.20
N CYS A 3 4.01 4.19 4.63
CA CYS A 3 4.01 3.30 5.78
C CYS A 3 2.91 2.24 5.67
N TYR A 4 3.06 1.19 6.45
CA TYR A 4 1.98 0.23 6.70
C TYR A 4 2.00 -0.19 8.18
N LEU A 5 0.91 -0.83 8.61
CA LEU A 5 0.73 -1.31 9.98
C LEU A 5 0.25 -2.76 9.96
N ILE A 6 0.79 -3.56 10.88
CA ILE A 6 0.27 -4.89 11.21
C ILE A 6 -0.41 -4.76 12.58
N PRO A 7 -1.64 -5.27 12.77
CA PRO A 7 -2.31 -5.23 14.06
C PRO A 7 -1.41 -5.69 15.21
N GLY A 8 -1.37 -4.91 16.29
CA GLY A 8 -0.53 -5.18 17.47
C GLY A 8 0.96 -4.85 17.31
N LYS A 9 1.41 -4.38 16.14
CA LYS A 9 2.81 -3.96 15.90
C LYS A 9 2.92 -2.45 15.72
N LYS A 10 4.13 -1.92 15.93
CA LYS A 10 4.45 -0.52 15.62
C LYS A 10 4.36 -0.27 14.10
N PRO A 11 3.94 0.92 13.64
CA PRO A 11 3.94 1.26 12.22
C PRO A 11 5.33 1.15 11.62
N LYS A 12 5.44 0.63 10.39
CA LYS A 12 6.70 0.61 9.63
C LYS A 12 6.70 1.75 8.62
N ILE A 13 7.65 2.68 8.78
CA ILE A 13 7.71 3.93 8.03
C ILE A 13 8.96 3.93 7.15
N PHE A 14 8.80 4.31 5.89
CA PHE A 14 9.85 4.36 4.89
C PHE A 14 9.94 5.76 4.30
N ARG A 15 11.16 6.31 4.25
CA ARG A 15 11.47 7.60 3.64
C ARG A 15 12.22 7.36 2.35
N GLU A 16 11.67 7.89 1.27
CA GLU A 16 12.25 7.83 -0.07
C GLU A 16 11.92 9.17 -0.74
N GLU A 17 12.92 9.72 -1.42
CA GLU A 17 12.81 11.01 -2.10
C GLU A 17 12.02 10.88 -3.40
N LEU A 18 11.37 11.98 -3.81
CA LEU A 18 10.70 12.11 -5.11
C LEU A 18 9.58 11.10 -5.41
N LEU A 19 8.95 10.51 -4.38
CA LEU A 19 7.77 9.69 -4.56
C LEU A 19 6.51 10.53 -4.74
N THR A 20 5.73 10.22 -5.77
CA THR A 20 4.33 10.63 -5.83
C THR A 20 3.48 9.88 -4.79
N ASN A 21 2.34 10.45 -4.41
CA ASN A 21 1.41 9.80 -3.47
C ASN A 21 1.00 8.39 -3.96
N ASN A 22 0.68 8.23 -5.25
CA ASN A 22 0.31 6.93 -5.79
C ASN A 22 1.45 5.91 -5.73
N GLN A 23 2.70 6.32 -5.97
CA GLN A 23 3.85 5.43 -5.82
C GLN A 23 4.07 5.04 -4.35
N ALA A 24 3.87 5.98 -3.42
CA ALA A 24 3.93 5.72 -1.99
C ALA A 24 2.92 4.64 -1.55
N GLU A 25 1.66 4.73 -2.01
CA GLU A 25 0.62 3.72 -1.73
C GLU A 25 1.02 2.32 -2.21
N TYR A 26 1.46 2.20 -3.47
CA TYR A 26 1.89 0.92 -4.02
C TYR A 26 3.10 0.35 -3.28
N LYS A 27 4.06 1.20 -2.90
CA LYS A 27 5.25 0.77 -2.15
C LYS A 27 4.90 0.33 -0.73
N ALA A 28 3.92 0.93 -0.07
CA ALA A 28 3.42 0.45 1.21
C ALA A 28 2.84 -0.97 1.12
N ILE A 29 1.99 -1.22 0.10
CA ILE A 29 1.41 -2.53 -0.17
C ILE A 29 2.52 -3.56 -0.46
N ILE A 30 3.49 -3.21 -1.32
CA ILE A 30 4.63 -4.09 -1.64
C ILE A 30 5.45 -4.41 -0.39
N ALA A 31 5.75 -3.41 0.44
CA ALA A 31 6.53 -3.61 1.66
C ALA A 31 5.83 -4.55 2.66
N ALA A 32 4.51 -4.43 2.80
CA ALA A 32 3.71 -5.35 3.62
C ALA A 32 3.76 -6.80 3.07
N LEU A 33 3.59 -6.95 1.75
CA LEU A 33 3.62 -8.26 1.08
C LEU A 33 5.00 -8.95 1.12
N GLN A 34 6.08 -8.16 1.18
CA GLN A 34 7.45 -8.67 1.30
C GLN A 34 7.81 -9.08 2.73
N GLU A 35 7.21 -8.45 3.73
CA GLU A 35 7.43 -8.83 5.13
C GLU A 35 6.66 -10.09 5.52
N LEU A 36 5.43 -10.18 5.07
CA LEU A 36 4.52 -11.26 5.40
C LEU A 36 4.49 -12.24 4.22
N THR A 37 5.55 -12.99 3.98
CA THR A 37 5.73 -13.77 2.74
C THR A 37 4.87 -15.02 2.61
N ASP A 38 4.45 -15.63 3.72
CA ASP A 38 3.88 -16.98 3.77
C ASP A 38 2.52 -17.03 4.48
N VAL A 39 1.78 -15.93 4.41
CA VAL A 39 0.44 -15.83 5.01
C VAL A 39 -0.54 -15.20 4.03
N ASP A 40 -1.76 -15.73 4.04
CA ASP A 40 -2.93 -15.08 3.45
C ASP A 40 -3.26 -13.83 4.26
N MET A 41 -3.67 -12.76 3.59
CA MET A 41 -3.94 -11.50 4.27
C MET A 41 -4.95 -10.63 3.54
N THR A 42 -5.64 -9.81 4.32
CA THR A 42 -6.38 -8.65 3.82
C THR A 42 -5.57 -7.39 4.07
N ILE A 43 -5.28 -6.64 3.01
CA ILE A 43 -4.65 -5.33 3.06
C ILE A 43 -5.75 -4.28 2.97
N TYR A 44 -5.81 -3.39 3.96
CA TYR A 44 -6.71 -2.25 3.96
C TYR A 44 -5.97 -0.98 3.52
N SER A 45 -6.52 -0.24 2.56
CA SER A 45 -5.95 1.01 2.04
C SER A 45 -7.03 2.09 1.95
N ASP A 46 -6.69 3.34 2.21
CA ASP A 46 -7.58 4.50 1.96
C ASP A 46 -7.45 5.04 0.53
N SER A 47 -6.55 4.48 -0.29
CA SER A 47 -6.39 4.86 -1.69
C SER A 47 -7.30 4.04 -2.60
N LEU A 48 -8.53 4.54 -2.82
CA LEU A 48 -9.49 3.90 -3.73
C LEU A 48 -8.90 3.66 -5.12
N LEU A 49 -8.08 4.61 -5.60
CA LEU A 49 -7.38 4.48 -6.88
C LEU A 49 -6.44 3.27 -6.90
N ALA A 50 -5.61 3.10 -5.87
CA ALA A 50 -4.68 1.98 -5.80
C ALA A 50 -5.43 0.64 -5.73
N VAL A 51 -6.46 0.55 -4.89
CA VAL A 51 -7.32 -0.65 -4.78
C VAL A 51 -7.92 -1.01 -6.13
N LYS A 52 -8.62 -0.07 -6.78
CA LYS A 52 -9.29 -0.31 -8.06
C LYS A 52 -8.32 -0.64 -9.20
N GLN A 53 -7.11 -0.10 -9.18
CA GLN A 53 -6.09 -0.44 -10.17
C GLN A 53 -5.47 -1.83 -9.95
N LEU A 54 -5.25 -2.23 -8.70
CA LEU A 54 -4.70 -3.54 -8.35
C LEU A 54 -5.71 -4.67 -8.63
N GLU A 55 -6.99 -4.41 -8.36
CA GLU A 55 -8.14 -5.26 -8.74
C GLU A 55 -8.46 -5.23 -10.24
N ARG A 56 -7.68 -4.49 -11.04
CA ARG A 56 -7.82 -4.36 -12.51
C ARG A 56 -9.12 -3.71 -12.99
N GLU A 57 -9.90 -3.11 -12.09
CA GLU A 57 -11.08 -2.32 -12.44
C GLU A 57 -10.68 -1.03 -13.17
N TYR A 58 -9.58 -0.40 -12.76
CA TYR A 58 -9.07 0.84 -13.36
C TYR A 58 -7.78 0.64 -14.16
N LYS A 59 -7.71 1.26 -15.35
CA LYS A 59 -6.53 1.21 -16.22
C LYS A 59 -5.36 2.00 -15.62
N ILE A 60 -4.21 1.36 -15.54
CA ILE A 60 -2.95 2.00 -15.14
C ILE A 60 -2.24 2.55 -16.38
N ARG A 61 -2.18 3.89 -16.52
CA ARG A 61 -1.50 4.55 -17.65
C ARG A 61 0.00 4.77 -17.40
N ASN A 62 0.36 5.16 -16.17
CA ASN A 62 1.74 5.43 -15.78
C ASN A 62 2.60 4.15 -15.82
N SER A 63 3.76 4.19 -16.47
CA SER A 63 4.66 3.03 -16.62
C SER A 63 5.23 2.53 -15.29
N GLU A 64 5.60 3.43 -14.39
CA GLU A 64 6.14 3.07 -13.08
C GLU A 64 5.08 2.41 -12.20
N LEU A 65 3.84 2.93 -12.20
CA LEU A 65 2.74 2.27 -11.52
C LEU A 65 2.44 0.88 -12.11
N ARG A 66 2.58 0.68 -13.43
CA ARG A 66 2.45 -0.65 -14.04
C ARG A 66 3.51 -1.62 -13.53
N LYS A 67 4.77 -1.17 -13.36
CA LYS A 67 5.85 -1.98 -12.79
C LYS A 67 5.53 -2.36 -11.34
N LEU A 68 5.08 -1.41 -10.52
CA LEU A 68 4.69 -1.66 -9.14
C LEU A 68 3.49 -2.62 -9.04
N ALA A 69 2.47 -2.45 -9.88
CA ALA A 69 1.33 -3.36 -9.97
C ALA A 69 1.77 -4.79 -10.34
N SER A 70 2.70 -4.92 -11.28
CA SER A 70 3.28 -6.22 -11.62
C SER A 70 4.01 -6.84 -10.43
N LYS A 71 4.72 -6.04 -9.64
CA LYS A 71 5.41 -6.53 -8.43
C LYS A 71 4.43 -7.02 -7.37
N VAL A 72 3.34 -6.29 -7.13
CA VAL A 72 2.25 -6.74 -6.24
C VAL A 72 1.72 -8.10 -6.71
N ARG A 73 1.36 -8.24 -7.99
CA ARG A 73 0.85 -9.50 -8.55
C ARG A 73 1.83 -10.67 -8.40
N THR A 74 3.12 -10.42 -8.62
CA THR A 74 4.15 -11.46 -8.43
C THR A 74 4.23 -11.89 -6.97
N LEU A 75 4.17 -10.95 -6.02
CA LEU A 75 4.22 -11.26 -4.60
C LEU A 75 2.95 -11.97 -4.11
N SER A 76 1.80 -11.70 -4.73
CA SER A 76 0.51 -12.29 -4.38
C SER A 76 0.21 -13.64 -5.04
N ARG A 77 1.10 -14.18 -5.91
CA ARG A 77 0.76 -15.31 -6.79
C ARG A 77 0.32 -16.58 -6.04
N ASP A 78 0.98 -16.89 -4.94
CA ASP A 78 0.84 -18.18 -4.25
C ASP A 78 0.06 -18.03 -2.92
N ARG A 79 -0.76 -16.97 -2.81
CA ARG A 79 -1.44 -16.57 -1.56
C ARG A 79 -2.80 -15.95 -1.82
N GLU A 80 -3.71 -16.08 -0.88
CA GLU A 80 -4.96 -15.33 -0.86
C GLU A 80 -4.69 -13.92 -0.32
N ILE A 81 -4.49 -12.98 -1.24
CA ILE A 81 -4.32 -11.56 -0.94
C ILE A 81 -5.57 -10.82 -1.36
N ILE A 82 -6.24 -10.21 -0.38
CA ILE A 82 -7.41 -9.37 -0.61
C ILE A 82 -7.03 -7.92 -0.35
N ILE A 83 -7.28 -7.02 -1.30
CA ILE A 83 -7.04 -5.59 -1.10
C ILE A 83 -8.38 -4.86 -0.99
N LYS A 84 -8.69 -4.30 0.18
CA LYS A 84 -9.94 -3.61 0.45
C LYS A 84 -9.72 -2.13 0.67
N TRP A 85 -10.60 -1.33 0.08
CA TRP A 85 -10.67 0.08 0.40
C TRP A 85 -11.37 0.29 1.74
N ILE A 86 -10.85 1.21 2.55
CA ILE A 86 -11.49 1.72 3.77
C ILE A 86 -11.44 3.25 3.79
N PRO A 87 -12.35 3.93 4.50
CA PRO A 87 -12.26 5.37 4.69
C PRO A 87 -10.95 5.79 5.39
N ARG A 88 -10.46 7.00 5.09
CA ARG A 88 -9.19 7.52 5.64
C ARG A 88 -9.21 7.63 7.16
N GLU A 89 -10.37 7.96 7.72
CA GLU A 89 -10.64 8.01 9.14
C GLU A 89 -10.54 6.65 9.83
N GLU A 90 -10.56 5.54 9.09
CA GLU A 90 -10.33 4.19 9.61
C GLU A 90 -8.89 3.72 9.36
N ASN A 91 -8.20 4.31 8.37
CA ASN A 91 -6.82 3.94 8.05
C ASN A 91 -5.80 4.54 9.04
N LEU A 92 -5.36 3.72 10.01
CA LEU A 92 -4.32 4.09 10.97
C LEU A 92 -2.97 4.43 10.32
N ALA A 93 -2.59 3.76 9.23
CA ALA A 93 -1.34 4.05 8.52
C ALA A 93 -1.39 5.46 7.88
N GLY A 94 -2.51 5.81 7.26
CA GLY A 94 -2.77 7.15 6.74
C GLY A 94 -2.67 8.22 7.83
N LYS A 95 -3.28 7.98 9.00
CA LYS A 95 -3.18 8.88 10.16
C LYS A 95 -1.75 9.05 10.68
N VAL A 96 -0.93 8.00 10.64
CA VAL A 96 0.49 8.06 11.03
C VAL A 96 1.26 8.96 10.06
N LEU A 97 1.05 8.79 8.75
CA LEU A 97 1.68 9.67 7.74
C LEU A 97 1.25 11.12 7.91
N ASP A 98 -0.03 11.38 8.14
CA ASP A 98 -0.55 12.74 8.35
C ASP A 98 0.12 13.44 9.53
N LYS A 99 0.31 12.74 10.66
CA LYS A 99 1.01 13.30 11.83
C LYS A 99 2.48 13.59 11.53
N LEU A 100 3.15 12.72 10.79
CA LEU A 100 4.56 12.88 10.46
C LEU A 100 4.80 14.01 9.45
N LEU A 101 3.87 14.24 8.53
CA LEU A 101 3.94 15.31 7.53
C LEU A 101 3.54 16.68 8.11
N LYS A 102 2.63 16.72 9.09
CA LYS A 102 2.22 17.95 9.79
C LYS A 102 3.18 18.38 10.91
N GLY A 103 4.20 17.57 11.21
CA GLY A 103 5.22 17.88 12.22
C GLY A 103 6.33 18.81 11.74
N TRP A 104 6.10 19.55 10.65
CA TRP A 104 6.98 20.55 10.04
C TRP A 104 6.20 21.83 9.80
#